data_AF-A0A935H8I9-F1
#
_entry.id   AF-A0A935H8I9-F1
#
_cell.length_a   1.000
_cell.length_b   1.000
_cell.length_c   1.000
_cell.angle_alpha   90.00
_cell.angle_beta   90.00
_cell.angle_gamma   90.00
#
_symmetry.space_group_name_H-M   'P 1'
#
loop_
_entity.id
_entity.type
_entity.pdbx_description
1 polymer ?
#
loop_
_entity_poly.entity_id
_entity_poly.type
_entity_poly.pdbx_seq_one_letter_code
_entity_poly.pdbx_strand_id
1 'polypeptide(L)'
;MILLMDIEGGELDAAKGAQQFLARHRPLFIFEYNATTRRSFELSEMVSLLGSQYSLHRLRSVDGLLDDDLSNTWNIVALPSNGPWAMLKEDAVLFAR
;
A
#
# COMPACT_ATOMS: atom_id res chain seq x y z
N MET A 1 3.71 -12.54 5.38
CA MET A 1 2.92 -12.68 4.13
C MET A 1 2.92 -11.36 3.38
N ILE A 2 3.20 -11.41 2.09
CA ILE A 2 3.14 -10.27 1.17
C ILE A 2 1.92 -10.49 0.28
N LEU A 3 1.10 -9.47 0.09
CA LEU A 3 -0.02 -9.46 -0.86
C LEU A 3 0.29 -8.43 -1.93
N LEU A 4 0.33 -8.86 -3.19
CA LEU A 4 0.42 -7.98 -4.35
C LEU A 4 -0.91 -8.02 -5.10
N MET A 5 -1.43 -6.85 -5.45
CA MET A 5 -2.72 -6.69 -6.12
C MET A 5 -2.58 -5.75 -7.31
N ASP A 6 -2.90 -6.28 -8.48
CA ASP A 6 -2.85 -5.61 -9.77
C ASP A 6 -4.10 -6.06 -10.53
N ILE A 7 -5.17 -5.25 -10.45
CA ILE A 7 -6.50 -5.64 -10.92
C ILE A 7 -7.22 -4.52 -11.67
N GLU A 8 -6.46 -3.71 -12.41
CA GLU A 8 -6.96 -2.73 -13.39
C GLU A 8 -8.08 -1.82 -12.84
N GLY A 9 -7.89 -1.31 -11.61
CA GLY A 9 -8.82 -0.37 -10.97
C GLY A 9 -9.78 -0.98 -9.96
N GLY A 10 -9.77 -2.31 -9.77
CA GLY A 10 -10.58 -3.00 -8.77
C GLY A 10 -9.98 -3.01 -7.35
N GLU A 11 -8.84 -2.37 -7.11
CA GLU A 11 -8.01 -2.57 -5.91
C GLU A 11 -8.78 -2.23 -4.63
N LEU A 12 -9.53 -1.12 -4.63
CA LEU A 12 -10.32 -0.71 -3.48
C LEU A 12 -11.43 -1.71 -3.16
N ASP A 13 -12.13 -2.24 -4.17
CA ASP A 13 -13.24 -3.17 -3.95
C ASP A 13 -12.75 -4.55 -3.50
N ALA A 14 -11.63 -5.02 -4.05
CA ALA A 14 -10.97 -6.22 -3.56
C ALA A 14 -10.50 -6.04 -2.10
N ALA A 15 -9.93 -4.88 -1.76
CA ALA A 15 -9.52 -4.57 -0.39
C ALA A 15 -10.73 -4.51 0.57
N LYS A 16 -11.87 -3.93 0.14
CA LYS A 16 -13.14 -3.95 0.92
C LYS A 16 -13.62 -5.38 1.17
N GLY A 17 -13.62 -6.23 0.14
CA GLY A 17 -13.97 -7.65 0.28
C GLY A 17 -13.00 -8.42 1.18
N ALA A 18 -11.73 -8.03 1.19
CA ALA A 18 -10.67 -8.62 1.99
C ALA A 18 -10.49 -7.97 3.38
N GLN A 19 -11.37 -7.06 3.81
CA GLN A 19 -11.14 -6.23 5.00
C GLN A 19 -10.85 -7.06 6.27
N GLN A 20 -11.59 -8.15 6.49
CA GLN A 20 -11.34 -9.04 7.64
C GLN A 20 -9.98 -9.74 7.55
N PHE A 21 -9.56 -10.11 6.35
CA PHE A 21 -8.26 -10.73 6.11
C PHE A 21 -7.12 -9.75 6.36
N LEU A 22 -7.23 -8.53 5.84
CA LEU A 22 -6.24 -7.46 6.04
C LEU A 22 -6.12 -7.12 7.54
N ALA A 23 -7.24 -6.96 8.24
CA ALA A 23 -7.26 -6.67 9.68
C ALA A 23 -6.65 -7.80 10.53
N ARG A 24 -6.92 -9.06 10.18
CA ARG A 24 -6.45 -10.24 10.93
C ARG A 24 -4.97 -10.54 10.68
N HIS A 25 -4.56 -10.56 9.42
CA HIS A 25 -3.23 -11.06 9.02
C HIS A 25 -2.19 -9.97 8.87
N ARG A 26 -2.62 -8.71 8.71
CA ARG A 26 -1.74 -7.54 8.55
C ARG A 26 -0.60 -7.80 7.55
N PRO A 27 -0.89 -8.26 6.32
CA PRO A 27 0.15 -8.46 5.33
C PRO A 27 0.82 -7.12 4.98
N LEU A 28 2.07 -7.20 4.50
CA LEU A 28 2.60 -6.14 3.66
C LEU A 28 1.79 -6.16 2.37
N PHE A 29 1.14 -5.05 2.04
CA PHE A 29 0.18 -4.97 0.95
C PHE A 29 0.70 -4.02 -0.13
N ILE A 30 0.83 -4.51 -1.36
CA ILE A 30 1.29 -3.76 -2.51
C ILE A 30 0.12 -3.70 -3.50
N PHE A 31 -0.23 -2.51 -3.96
CA PHE A 31 -1.29 -2.33 -4.95
C PHE A 31 -0.92 -1.27 -5.98
N GLU A 32 -1.46 -1.44 -7.18
CA GLU A 32 -1.30 -0.47 -8.27
C GLU A 32 -2.15 0.79 -8.01
N TYR A 33 -1.62 1.98 -8.32
CA TYR A 33 -2.33 3.25 -8.24
C TYR A 33 -1.99 4.18 -9.43
N ASN A 34 -2.05 3.60 -10.63
CA ASN A 34 -1.72 4.27 -11.88
C ASN A 34 -2.88 5.16 -12.41
N ALA A 35 -2.75 5.66 -13.64
CA ALA A 35 -3.76 6.51 -14.26
C ALA A 35 -5.12 5.82 -14.48
N THR A 36 -5.15 4.50 -14.63
CA THR A 36 -6.37 3.68 -14.70
C THR A 36 -7.01 3.60 -13.31
N THR A 37 -6.25 3.17 -12.30
CA THR A 37 -6.75 3.03 -10.93
C THR A 37 -7.28 4.34 -10.35
N ARG A 38 -6.59 5.45 -10.61
CA ARG A 38 -7.00 6.80 -10.19
C ARG A 38 -8.35 7.25 -10.75
N ARG A 39 -8.88 6.59 -11.79
CA ARG A 39 -10.24 6.87 -12.30
C ARG A 39 -11.30 6.09 -11.53
N SER A 40 -10.91 5.04 -10.82
CA SER A 40 -11.81 4.15 -10.09
C SER A 40 -11.98 4.58 -8.63
N PHE A 41 -10.91 5.01 -7.97
CA PHE A 41 -10.98 5.50 -6.59
C PHE A 41 -9.87 6.50 -6.26
N GLU A 42 -10.10 7.27 -5.20
CA GLU A 42 -9.13 8.18 -4.61
C GLU A 42 -8.33 7.49 -3.51
N LEU A 43 -7.04 7.77 -3.41
CA LEU A 43 -6.16 7.13 -2.42
C LEU A 43 -6.64 7.32 -0.97
N SER A 44 -7.32 8.43 -0.68
CA SER A 44 -7.94 8.71 0.62
C SER A 44 -8.99 7.67 1.02
N GLU A 45 -9.66 7.02 0.06
CA GLU A 45 -10.61 5.93 0.31
C GLU A 45 -9.89 4.67 0.78
N MET A 46 -8.76 4.33 0.15
CA MET A 46 -7.91 3.22 0.59
C MET A 46 -7.32 3.50 1.98
N VAL A 47 -6.88 4.73 2.24
CA VAL A 47 -6.41 5.15 3.57
C VAL A 47 -7.53 5.01 4.61
N SER A 48 -8.75 5.40 4.27
CA SER A 48 -9.91 5.28 5.15
C SER A 48 -10.26 3.82 5.46
N LEU A 49 -10.13 2.93 4.46
CA LEU A 49 -10.37 1.50 4.61
C LEU A 49 -9.32 0.83 5.51
N LEU A 50 -8.03 1.12 5.28
CA LEU A 50 -6.92 0.51 6.03
C LEU A 50 -6.73 1.12 7.42
N GLY A 51 -7.08 2.41 7.57
CA GLY A 51 -6.95 3.18 8.81
C GLY A 51 -5.52 3.32 9.31
N SER A 52 -5.36 3.66 10.59
CA SER A 52 -4.05 3.83 11.25
C SER A 52 -3.23 2.53 11.38
N GLN A 53 -3.81 1.40 10.98
CA GLN A 53 -3.12 0.11 10.96
C GLN A 53 -2.07 0.02 9.85
N TYR A 54 -2.10 0.94 8.89
CA TYR A 54 -1.18 0.97 7.75
C TYR A 54 -0.62 2.38 7.53
N SER A 55 0.62 2.44 7.03
CA SER A 55 1.19 3.63 6.41
C SER A 55 1.42 3.35 4.93
N LEU A 56 1.12 4.32 4.07
CA LEU A 56 1.22 4.16 2.62
C LEU A 56 2.45 4.90 2.13
N HIS A 57 3.24 4.22 1.31
CA HIS A 57 4.46 4.75 0.71
C HIS A 57 4.46 4.42 -0.79
N ARG A 58 5.01 5.30 -1.62
CA ARG A 58 5.28 5.00 -3.02
C ARG A 58 6.46 4.03 -3.10
N LEU A 59 6.33 3.00 -3.95
CA LEU A 59 7.47 2.20 -4.39
C LEU A 59 8.05 2.80 -5.66
N ARG A 60 9.26 3.35 -5.57
CA ARG A 60 9.98 3.95 -6.70
C ARG A 60 10.47 2.86 -7.65
N SER A 61 10.16 3.00 -8.94
CA SER A 61 10.60 2.04 -9.96
C SER A 61 12.09 2.09 -10.26
N VAL A 62 12.75 3.22 -10.00
CA VAL A 62 14.16 3.46 -10.35
C VAL A 62 15.14 2.68 -9.47
N ASP A 63 14.85 2.57 -8.18
CA ASP A 63 15.75 1.99 -7.17
C ASP A 63 15.06 1.01 -6.21
N GLY A 64 13.75 0.83 -6.32
CA GLY A 64 12.99 -0.05 -5.44
C GLY A 64 12.85 0.48 -4.01
N LEU A 65 13.18 1.76 -3.76
CA LEU A 65 13.06 2.39 -2.46
C LEU A 65 11.68 2.99 -2.24
N LEU A 66 11.34 3.20 -0.97
CA LEU A 66 10.09 3.80 -0.52
C LEU A 66 10.24 5.30 -0.29
N ASP A 67 9.23 6.08 -0.65
CA ASP A 67 9.09 7.47 -0.21
C ASP A 67 7.62 7.86 0.00
N ASP A 68 7.40 9.08 0.48
CA ASP A 68 6.07 9.58 0.82
C ASP A 68 5.45 10.47 -0.28
N ASP A 69 6.10 10.56 -1.45
CA ASP A 69 5.57 11.34 -2.58
C ASP A 69 4.58 10.50 -3.41
N LEU A 70 3.31 10.60 -3.01
CA LEU A 70 2.19 9.88 -3.62
C LEU A 70 1.60 10.62 -4.85
N SER A 71 2.16 11.77 -5.25
CA SER A 71 1.60 12.62 -6.31
C SER A 71 1.62 11.92 -7.68
N ASN A 72 2.70 11.20 -7.99
CA ASN A 72 2.88 10.40 -9.19
C ASN A 72 3.52 9.05 -8.82
N THR A 73 2.68 8.02 -8.76
CA THR A 73 3.09 6.66 -8.38
C THR A 73 2.35 5.64 -9.21
N TRP A 74 3.02 4.52 -9.50
CA TRP A 74 2.41 3.32 -10.05
C TRP A 74 2.12 2.29 -8.97
N ASN A 75 3.01 2.13 -8.00
CA ASN A 75 2.89 1.11 -6.97
C ASN A 75 2.92 1.76 -5.59
N ILE A 76 1.97 1.37 -4.76
CA ILE A 76 1.90 1.79 -3.36
C ILE A 76 2.12 0.59 -2.47
N VAL A 77 2.96 0.78 -1.46
CA VAL A 77 3.18 -0.18 -0.39
C VAL A 77 2.47 0.33 0.86
N ALA A 78 1.46 -0.41 1.30
CA ALA A 78 0.86 -0.28 2.60
C ALA A 78 1.64 -1.16 3.60
N LEU A 79 2.43 -0.50 4.46
CA LEU A 79 3.18 -1.13 5.55
C LEU A 79 2.32 -1.23 6.82
N PRO A 80 2.09 -2.42 7.37
CA PRO A 80 1.31 -2.58 8.59
C PRO A 80 2.07 -2.02 9.80
N SER A 81 1.40 -1.25 10.65
CA SER A 81 1.97 -0.66 11.87
C SER A 81 2.33 -1.68 12.94
N ASN A 82 1.81 -2.90 12.84
CA ASN A 82 1.99 -3.97 13.80
C ASN A 82 2.15 -5.32 13.10
N GLY A 83 2.73 -6.31 13.78
CA GLY A 83 2.89 -7.67 13.28
C GLY A 83 4.27 -7.91 12.65
N PRO A 84 4.44 -9.00 11.88
CA PRO A 84 5.75 -9.47 11.43
C PRO A 84 6.51 -8.54 10.47
N TRP A 85 5.87 -7.47 9.99
CA TRP A 85 6.45 -6.50 9.07
C TRP A 85 6.60 -5.10 9.69
N ALA A 86 6.18 -4.92 10.95
CA ALA A 86 6.19 -3.61 11.60
C ALA A 86 7.60 -3.00 11.68
N MET A 87 8.63 -3.85 11.87
CA MET A 87 10.02 -3.41 11.93
C MET A 87 10.52 -2.75 10.64
N LEU A 88 9.88 -3.01 9.49
CA LEU A 88 10.32 -2.44 8.21
C LEU A 88 10.17 -0.91 8.18
N LYS A 89 9.28 -0.34 9.01
CA LYS A 89 9.12 1.12 9.12
C LYS A 89 10.34 1.81 9.71
N GLU A 90 11.17 1.07 10.43
CA GLU A 90 12.37 1.58 11.09
C GLU A 90 13.64 1.31 10.27
N ASP A 91 13.53 0.51 9.20
CA ASP A 91 14.66 0.17 8.34
C ASP A 91 14.95 1.29 7.34
N ALA A 92 15.86 2.19 7.74
CA ALA A 92 16.28 3.32 6.93
C ALA A 92 16.90 2.95 5.57
N VAL A 93 17.24 1.69 5.32
CA VAL A 93 17.74 1.23 4.00
C VAL A 93 16.59 1.10 3.00
N LEU A 94 15.36 0.92 3.46
CA LEU A 94 14.19 0.80 2.58
C LEU A 94 13.68 2.14 2.06
N PHE A 95 14.05 3.25 2.71
CA PHE A 95 13.51 4.56 2.37
C PHE A 95 14.53 5.39 1.59
N ALA A 96 14.05 6.04 0.53
CA ALA A 96 14.82 7.04 -0.18
C ALA A 96 15.08 8.22 0.76
N ARG A 97 16.34 8.62 0.87
CA ARG A 97 16.77 9.79 1.65
C ARG A 97 16.64 11.07 0.85
#